data_AF-A0A7W2IUY3-F1
#
_entry.id   AF-A0A7W2IUY3-F1
#
_cell.length_a   1.000
_cell.length_b   1.000
_cell.length_c   1.000
_cell.angle_alpha   90.00
_cell.angle_beta   90.00
_cell.angle_gamma   90.00
#
_symmetry.space_group_name_H-M   'P 1'
#
loop_
_entity.id
_entity.type
_entity.pdbx_description
1 polymer ?
#
loop_
_entity_poly.entity_id
_entity_poly.type
_entity_poly.pdbx_seq_one_letter_code
_entity_poly.pdbx_strand_id
1 'polypeptide(L)' 'MRIQNAIYQPHIQQDLKSATKFIDQSLQTQGNNLSASLNQHNQIQIRNEDGMVVKTFQGENVIRRMNRVDEYV' A
#
# COMPACT_ATOMS: atom_id res chain seq x y z
N MET A 1 -0.82 25.59 6.99
CA MET A 1 -0.74 24.12 6.98
C MET A 1 -1.97 23.57 6.26
N ARG A 2 -1.80 22.89 5.12
CA ARG A 2 -2.87 22.19 4.40
C ARG A 2 -2.38 20.78 4.09
N ILE A 3 -2.58 19.86 5.02
CA ILE A 3 -2.17 18.45 4.87
C ILE A 3 -3.40 17.51 4.93
N GLN A 4 -4.61 18.05 4.93
CA GLN A 4 -5.81 17.27 5.27
C GLN A 4 -6.50 16.58 4.06
N ASN A 5 -6.09 16.87 2.82
CA ASN A 5 -6.83 16.38 1.64
C ASN A 5 -5.98 15.58 0.63
N ALA A 6 -4.71 15.31 0.91
CA ALA A 6 -3.84 14.66 -0.07
C ALA A 6 -4.27 13.22 -0.41
N ILE A 7 -4.81 12.47 0.55
CA ILE A 7 -5.09 11.03 0.37
C ILE A 7 -6.40 10.73 -0.39
N TYR A 8 -7.27 11.72 -0.61
CA TYR A 8 -8.52 11.56 -1.37
C TYR A 8 -8.38 11.95 -2.86
N GLN A 9 -7.14 12.14 -3.32
CA GLN A 9 -6.93 12.41 -4.73
C GLN A 9 -7.01 11.09 -5.52
N PRO A 10 -7.76 11.03 -6.63
CA PRO A 10 -7.98 9.80 -7.40
C PRO A 10 -6.67 9.11 -7.84
N HIS A 11 -5.62 9.89 -8.13
CA HIS A 11 -4.31 9.36 -8.52
C HIS A 11 -3.63 8.61 -7.36
N ILE A 12 -3.66 9.15 -6.13
CA ILE A 12 -3.08 8.49 -4.95
C ILE A 12 -3.76 7.15 -4.66
N GLN A 13 -5.08 7.05 -4.84
CA GLN A 13 -5.76 5.77 -4.70
C GLN A 13 -5.34 4.76 -5.77
N GLN A 14 -5.12 5.20 -7.00
CA GLN A 14 -4.66 4.33 -8.08
C GLN A 14 -3.23 3.83 -7.84
N ASP A 15 -2.35 4.69 -7.35
CA ASP A 15 -0.98 4.33 -7.01
C ASP A 15 -0.95 3.35 -5.84
N LEU A 16 -1.79 3.57 -4.82
CA LEU A 16 -1.94 2.65 -3.69
C LEU A 16 -2.48 1.29 -4.12
N LYS A 17 -3.43 1.24 -5.06
CA LYS A 17 -3.92 -0.03 -5.64
C LYS A 17 -2.81 -0.76 -6.38
N SER A 18 -2.04 -0.04 -7.19
CA SER A 18 -0.90 -0.59 -7.93
C SER A 18 0.16 -1.15 -6.98
N ALA A 19 0.53 -0.39 -5.94
CA ALA A 19 1.46 -0.82 -4.92
C ALA A 19 0.94 -2.04 -4.13
N THR A 20 -0.35 -2.04 -3.77
CA THR A 20 -0.99 -3.17 -3.09
C THR A 20 -0.91 -4.44 -3.95
N LYS A 21 -1.22 -4.34 -5.24
CA LYS A 21 -1.15 -5.46 -6.18
C LYS A 21 0.26 -5.99 -6.33
N PHE A 22 1.25 -5.11 -6.44
CA PHE A 22 2.66 -5.50 -6.49
C PHE A 22 3.09 -6.27 -5.23
N ILE A 23 2.73 -5.76 -4.04
CA ILE A 23 3.02 -6.42 -2.77
C ILE A 23 2.34 -7.78 -2.71
N ASP A 24 1.05 -7.86 -3.05
CA ASP A 24 0.28 -9.11 -3.04
C ASP A 24 0.90 -10.18 -3.96
N GLN A 25 1.24 -9.80 -5.19
CA GLN A 25 1.90 -10.70 -6.14
C GLN A 25 3.28 -11.15 -5.65
N SER A 26 4.05 -10.25 -5.03
CA SER A 26 5.35 -10.61 -4.45
C SER A 26 5.22 -11.61 -3.29
N LEU A 27 4.19 -11.45 -2.44
CA LEU A 27 3.93 -12.37 -1.33
C LEU A 27 3.55 -13.76 -1.84
N GLN A 28 2.67 -13.82 -2.84
CA GLN A 28 2.25 -15.05 -3.50
C GLN A 28 3.43 -15.77 -4.17
N THR A 29 4.30 -15.01 -4.86
CA THR A 29 5.48 -15.59 -5.54
C THR A 29 6.49 -16.18 -4.56
N GLN A 30 6.58 -15.62 -3.35
CA GLN A 30 7.45 -16.14 -2.29
C GLN A 30 6.89 -17.40 -1.61
N GLY A 31 5.68 -17.85 -1.97
CA GLY A 31 5.01 -18.97 -1.30
C GLY A 31 4.67 -18.68 0.16
N ASN A 32 4.71 -17.41 0.56
CA ASN A 32 4.23 -16.99 1.86
C ASN A 32 2.71 -16.96 1.76
N ASN A 33 2.02 -17.63 2.67
CA ASN A 33 0.57 -17.63 2.70
C ASN A 33 0.00 -16.31 3.27
N LEU A 34 0.49 -15.21 2.70
CA LEU A 34 0.17 -13.85 3.06
C LEU A 34 -0.53 -13.19 1.87
N SER A 35 -1.50 -12.36 2.16
CA SER A 35 -2.19 -11.54 1.16
C SER A 35 -2.12 -10.07 1.53
N ALA A 36 -2.09 -9.19 0.54
CA ALA A 36 -2.13 -7.75 0.75
C ALA A 36 -3.44 -7.15 0.22
N SER A 37 -4.03 -6.24 0.99
CA SER A 37 -5.28 -5.57 0.62
C SER A 37 -5.28 -4.10 1.02
N LEU A 38 -5.94 -3.26 0.21
CA LEU A 38 -6.12 -1.83 0.49
C LEU A 38 -7.46 -1.63 1.21
N ASN A 39 -7.44 -1.01 2.39
CA ASN A 39 -8.68 -0.69 3.11
C ASN A 39 -9.25 0.68 2.71
N GLN A 40 -10.45 0.99 3.20
CA GLN A 40 -11.16 2.25 2.93
C GLN A 40 -10.44 3.50 3.47
N HIS A 41 -9.50 3.32 4.41
CA HIS A 41 -8.68 4.38 4.99
C HIS A 41 -7.35 4.55 4.25
N ASN A 42 -7.22 4.01 3.04
CA ASN A 42 -6.01 4.05 2.23
C ASN A 42 -4.79 3.44 2.93
N GLN A 43 -4.98 2.36 3.69
CA GLN A 43 -3.91 1.60 4.33
C GLN A 43 -3.77 0.25 3.66
N ILE A 44 -2.53 -0.16 3.41
CA ILE A 44 -2.21 -1.49 2.88
C ILE A 44 -2.06 -2.44 4.07
N GLN A 45 -2.92 -3.43 4.17
CA GLN A 45 -2.90 -4.45 5.21
C GLN A 45 -2.37 -5.77 4.64
N ILE A 46 -1.37 -6.35 5.30
CA ILE A 46 -0.94 -7.72 5.05
C ILE A 46 -1.66 -8.63 6.05
N ARG A 47 -2.30 -9.68 5.54
CA ARG A 47 -2.99 -10.71 6.31
C ARG A 47 -2.36 -12.07 6.13
N ASN A 48 -2.43 -12.90 7.15
CA ASN A 48 -2.15 -14.33 7.04
C ASN A 48 -3.38 -15.11 6.52
N GLU A 49 -3.24 -16.43 6.38
CA GLU A 49 -4.32 -17.33 5.94
C GLU A 49 -5.55 -17.28 6.83
N ASP A 50 -5.36 -17.07 8.13
CA ASP A 50 -6.44 -16.95 9.11
C ASP A 50 -7.19 -15.61 8.98
N GLY A 51 -6.77 -14.72 8.08
CA GLY A 51 -7.33 -13.39 7.87
C GLY A 51 -6.88 -12.36 8.90
N MET A 52 -5.94 -12.70 9.79
CA MET A 52 -5.39 -11.78 10.79
C MET A 52 -4.42 -10.79 10.14
N VAL A 53 -4.56 -9.51 10.47
CA VAL A 53 -3.64 -8.47 9.99
C VAL A 53 -2.33 -8.57 10.76
N VAL A 54 -1.27 -8.96 10.06
CA VAL A 54 0.09 -9.06 10.63
C VAL A 54 0.91 -7.80 10.42
N LYS A 55 0.52 -6.96 9.45
CA LYS A 55 1.20 -5.68 9.18
C LYS A 55 0.26 -4.69 8.51
N THR A 56 0.42 -3.41 8.84
CA THR A 56 -0.30 -2.30 8.19
C THR A 56 0.69 -1.22 7.76
N PHE A 57 0.57 -0.77 6.51
CA PHE A 57 1.29 0.36 5.97
C PHE A 57 0.34 1.53 5.74
N GLN A 58 0.71 2.72 6.22
CA GLN A 58 -0.02 3.95 5.92
C GLN A 58 0.22 4.31 4.45
N GLY A 59 -0.84 4.50 3.66
CA GLY A 59 -0.73 4.78 2.23
C GLY A 59 0.12 6.01 1.93
N GLU A 60 0.01 7.06 2.74
CA GLU A 60 0.87 8.24 2.58
C GLU A 60 2.36 7.92 2.62
N ASN A 61 2.79 7.00 3.49
CA ASN A 61 4.19 6.62 3.61
C ASN A 61 4.64 5.80 2.41
N VAL A 62 3.75 4.98 1.85
CA VAL A 62 4.01 4.20 0.63
C VAL A 62 4.20 5.14 -0.55
N ILE A 63 3.27 6.07 -0.76
CA ILE A 63 3.37 7.06 -1.85
C ILE A 63 4.57 7.98 -1.68
N ARG A 64 4.83 8.50 -0.48
CA ARG A 64 6.03 9.30 -0.22
C ARG A 64 7.31 8.54 -0.57
N ARG A 65 7.36 7.24 -0.32
CA ARG A 65 8.51 6.41 -0.64
C ARG A 65 8.61 6.12 -2.14
N MET A 66 7.50 5.91 -2.82
CA MET A 66 7.46 5.76 -4.29
C MET A 66 7.95 7.03 -4.98
N ASN A 67 7.41 8.20 -4.60
CA ASN A 67 7.77 9.47 -5.23
C ASN A 67 9.21 9.91 -4.91
N ARG A 68 9.76 9.52 -3.75
CA ARG A 68 11.17 9.76 -3.44
C ARG A 68 12.13 8.88 -4.25
N VAL A 69 11.68 7.76 -4.81
CA VAL A 69 12.50 6.97 -5.74
C VAL A 69 12.65 7.73 -7.07
N ASP A 70 11.65 8.50 -7.48
CA ASP A 70 11.73 9.35 -8.69
C ASP A 70 12.60 10.60 -8.52
N GLU A 71 12.90 11.01 -7.27
CA GLU A 71 13.68 12.23 -6.99
C GLU A 71 15.20 12.03 -7.07
N TYR A 72 15.67 10.79 -7.27
CA TYR A 72 17.09 10.42 -7.41
C TYR A 72 17.40 9.79 -8.79
N VAL A 73 16.93 10.43 -9.88
CA VAL A 73 17.28 10.06 -11.26
C VAL A 73 17.99 11.21 -11.96
#